data_AF-A0A1J9QU66-F1
#
_entry.id   AF-A0A1J9QU66-F1
#
_cell.length_a   1.000
_cell.length_b   1.000
_cell.length_c   1.000
_cell.angle_alpha   90.00
_cell.angle_beta   90.00
_cell.angle_gamma   90.00
#
_symmetry.space_group_name_H-M   'P 1'
#
loop_
_entity.id
_entity.type
_entity.pdbx_description
1 polymer ?
#
loop_
_entity_poly.entity_id
_entity_poly.type
_entity_poly.pdbx_seq_one_letter_code
_entity_poly.pdbx_strand_id
1 'polypeptide(L)'
;MRLISAVVASLAVGIQASPVPQSAGSQISNAQYGQAIGYAVQGAIDAVAGIDNWNNKREQFVKALVQGMWDRNPSPSEAPAAICYNQGYDLQVPTGMRGLRDQEVSSGPLKTDYDCFYMTGNNAFWSRGDGGSVNLWTVYDSNRCNFDDSSDLYCR
;
A
#
# COMPACT_ATOMS: atom_id res chain seq x y z
N MET A 1 -29.58 -14.45 -46.31
CA MET A 1 -29.66 -14.83 -44.89
C MET A 1 -28.24 -15.13 -44.39
N ARG A 2 -27.60 -14.19 -43.69
CA ARG A 2 -26.35 -14.43 -42.96
C ARG A 2 -26.63 -14.03 -41.51
N LEU A 3 -26.66 -15.02 -40.62
CA LEU A 3 -26.90 -14.81 -39.20
C LEU A 3 -25.62 -14.25 -38.56
N ILE A 4 -25.77 -13.06 -38.00
CA ILE A 4 -24.76 -12.35 -37.21
C ILE A 4 -24.71 -13.03 -35.84
N SER A 5 -23.56 -13.59 -35.47
CA SER A 5 -23.33 -14.01 -34.08
C SER A 5 -22.98 -12.76 -33.26
N ALA A 6 -23.90 -12.34 -32.40
CA ALA A 6 -23.65 -11.32 -31.40
C ALA A 6 -22.87 -11.94 -30.24
N VAL A 7 -21.63 -11.50 -30.03
CA VAL A 7 -20.88 -11.78 -28.81
C VAL A 7 -21.33 -10.77 -27.76
N VAL A 8 -22.04 -11.26 -26.75
CA VAL A 8 -22.30 -10.55 -25.50
C VAL A 8 -21.01 -10.66 -24.68
N ALA A 9 -20.28 -9.55 -24.54
CA ALA A 9 -19.16 -9.46 -23.61
C ALA A 9 -19.57 -8.56 -22.45
N SER A 10 -19.54 -9.16 -21.26
CA SER A 10 -20.02 -8.65 -19.99
C SER A 10 -19.29 -7.38 -19.55
N LEU A 11 -20.05 -6.41 -19.04
CA LEU A 11 -19.54 -5.21 -18.37
C LEU A 11 -18.98 -5.60 -17.00
N ALA A 12 -17.69 -5.94 -16.93
CA ALA A 12 -16.94 -5.86 -15.70
C ALA A 12 -16.59 -4.38 -15.49
N VAL A 13 -17.29 -3.70 -14.57
CA VAL A 13 -16.86 -2.39 -14.06
C VAL A 13 -15.66 -2.64 -13.16
N GLY A 14 -14.50 -2.85 -13.79
CA GLY A 14 -13.22 -2.72 -13.12
C GLY A 14 -12.98 -1.24 -12.91
N ILE A 15 -12.93 -0.81 -11.65
CA ILE A 15 -12.35 0.49 -11.29
C ILE A 15 -10.87 0.36 -11.63
N GLN A 16 -10.50 0.67 -12.87
CA GLN A 16 -9.11 0.66 -13.31
C GLN A 16 -8.40 1.75 -12.52
N ALA A 17 -7.61 1.37 -11.52
CA ALA A 17 -6.64 2.27 -10.93
C ALA A 17 -5.75 2.76 -12.07
N SER A 18 -5.83 4.04 -12.42
CA SER A 18 -5.01 4.61 -13.49
C SER A 18 -3.54 4.35 -13.16
N PRO A 19 -2.77 3.74 -14.08
CA PRO A 19 -1.35 3.53 -13.86
C PRO A 19 -0.68 4.90 -13.71
N VAL A 20 0.20 5.04 -12.70
CA VAL A 20 1.11 6.19 -12.62
C VAL A 20 1.90 6.22 -13.94
N PRO A 21 1.99 7.37 -14.65
CA PRO A 21 2.71 7.42 -15.92
C PRO A 21 4.15 6.95 -15.74
N GLN A 22 4.46 5.78 -16.30
CA GLN A 22 5.82 5.24 -16.37
C GLN A 22 6.43 5.73 -17.68
N SER A 23 7.40 6.64 -17.61
CA SER A 23 8.21 6.96 -18.79
C SER A 23 9.14 5.79 -19.08
N ALA A 24 8.96 5.15 -20.24
CA ALA A 24 9.81 4.06 -20.70
C ALA A 24 11.28 4.51 -20.69
N GLY A 25 12.09 3.91 -19.82
CA GLY A 25 13.53 4.16 -19.72
C GLY A 25 14.00 5.09 -18.59
N SER A 26 13.10 5.67 -17.78
CA SER A 26 13.48 6.51 -16.63
C SER A 26 13.35 5.74 -15.32
N GLN A 27 14.37 5.85 -14.45
CA GLN A 27 14.29 5.35 -13.06
C GLN A 27 13.03 5.92 -12.40
N ILE A 28 12.22 5.08 -11.74
CA ILE A 28 11.04 5.56 -11.02
C ILE A 28 11.51 6.50 -9.91
N SER A 29 11.06 7.74 -9.96
CA SER A 29 11.42 8.76 -8.98
C SER A 29 10.72 8.50 -7.65
N ASN A 30 11.35 8.93 -6.57
CA ASN A 30 10.74 8.90 -5.23
C ASN A 30 9.40 9.68 -5.18
N ALA A 31 9.24 10.68 -6.05
CA ALA A 31 8.02 11.46 -6.18
C ALA A 31 6.85 10.63 -6.76
N GLN A 32 7.11 9.76 -7.74
CA GLN A 32 6.09 8.86 -8.31
C GLN A 32 5.58 7.86 -7.28
N TYR A 33 6.46 7.31 -6.44
CA TYR A 33 6.03 6.50 -5.29
C TYR A 33 5.14 7.31 -4.34
N GLY A 34 5.54 8.54 -3.98
CA GLY A 34 4.72 9.41 -3.14
C GLY A 34 3.35 9.76 -3.74
N GLN A 35 3.25 9.92 -5.06
CA GLN A 35 1.97 10.11 -5.75
C GLN A 35 1.07 8.88 -5.65
N ALA A 36 1.64 7.67 -5.79
CA ALA A 36 0.88 6.44 -5.63
C ALA A 36 0.27 6.31 -4.22
N ILE A 37 1.03 6.65 -3.18
CA ILE A 37 0.54 6.70 -1.79
C ILE A 37 -0.58 7.74 -1.64
N GLY A 38 -0.39 8.93 -2.21
CA GLY A 38 -1.41 10.00 -2.18
C GLY A 38 -2.74 9.61 -2.84
N TYR A 39 -2.70 8.81 -3.92
CA TYR A 39 -3.92 8.27 -4.50
C TYR A 39 -4.53 7.12 -3.69
N ALA A 40 -3.70 6.32 -3.02
CA ALA A 40 -4.16 5.22 -2.19
C ALA A 40 -4.90 5.70 -0.94
N VAL A 41 -4.42 6.76 -0.27
CA VAL A 41 -5.07 7.29 0.94
C VAL A 41 -6.47 7.81 0.69
N GLN A 42 -6.72 8.44 -0.46
CA GLN A 42 -8.07 8.92 -0.77
C GLN A 42 -9.07 7.75 -0.82
N GLY A 43 -8.69 6.66 -1.49
CA GLY A 43 -9.51 5.45 -1.52
C GLY A 43 -9.67 4.79 -0.15
N ALA A 44 -8.64 4.84 0.71
CA ALA A 44 -8.70 4.32 2.06
C ALA A 44 -9.63 5.14 2.98
N ILE A 45 -9.60 6.47 2.88
CA ILE A 45 -10.52 7.37 3.60
C ILE A 45 -11.97 7.06 3.22
N ASP A 46 -12.23 6.93 1.92
CA ASP A 46 -13.58 6.63 1.42
C ASP A 46 -14.06 5.25 1.88
N ALA A 47 -13.17 4.25 1.91
CA ALA A 47 -13.48 2.88 2.36
C ALA A 47 -13.88 2.80 3.84
N VAL A 48 -13.46 3.76 4.66
CA VAL A 48 -13.77 3.79 6.11
C VAL A 48 -14.76 4.89 6.50
N ALA A 49 -15.34 5.57 5.51
CA ALA A 49 -16.40 6.54 5.73
C ALA A 49 -17.60 5.87 6.43
N GLY A 50 -18.06 6.46 7.53
CA GLY A 50 -19.19 5.94 8.31
C GLY A 50 -18.88 4.77 9.25
N ILE A 51 -17.61 4.36 9.39
CA ILE A 51 -17.22 3.41 10.45
C ILE A 51 -17.00 4.17 11.77
N ASP A 52 -17.88 3.95 12.75
CA ASP A 52 -17.81 4.62 14.05
C ASP A 52 -16.86 3.92 15.05
N ASN A 53 -16.75 2.59 14.98
CA ASN A 53 -15.85 1.85 15.86
C ASN A 53 -14.39 2.17 15.50
N TRP A 54 -13.68 2.80 16.43
CA TRP A 54 -12.33 3.33 16.17
C TRP A 54 -11.30 2.28 15.75
N ASN A 55 -11.26 1.13 16.44
CA ASN A 55 -10.30 0.08 16.13
C ASN A 55 -10.59 -0.54 14.75
N ASN A 56 -11.87 -0.82 14.46
CA ASN A 56 -12.27 -1.31 13.14
C ASN A 56 -11.95 -0.28 12.05
N LYS A 57 -12.20 1.02 12.29
CA LYS A 57 -11.89 2.09 11.33
C LYS A 57 -10.40 2.11 10.98
N ARG A 58 -9.53 2.08 12.00
CA ARG A 58 -8.07 2.05 11.82
C ARG A 58 -7.60 0.83 11.06
N GLU A 59 -8.08 -0.35 11.45
CA GLU A 59 -7.72 -1.62 10.80
C GLU A 59 -8.15 -1.64 9.32
N GLN A 60 -9.37 -1.22 9.02
CA GLN A 60 -9.84 -1.14 7.63
C GLN A 60 -9.09 -0.07 6.83
N PHE A 61 -8.77 1.07 7.46
CA PHE A 61 -8.03 2.16 6.82
C PHE A 61 -6.65 1.69 6.39
N VAL A 62 -5.85 1.13 7.31
CA VAL A 62 -4.47 0.72 7.00
C VAL A 62 -4.44 -0.42 5.98
N LYS A 63 -5.38 -1.37 6.05
CA LYS A 63 -5.53 -2.43 5.04
C LYS A 63 -5.85 -1.87 3.65
N ALA A 64 -6.85 -1.00 3.56
CA ALA A 64 -7.26 -0.39 2.29
C ALA A 64 -6.15 0.50 1.71
N LEU A 65 -5.45 1.25 2.56
CA LEU A 65 -4.34 2.12 2.17
C LEU A 65 -3.20 1.31 1.57
N VAL A 66 -2.68 0.30 2.28
CA VAL A 66 -1.55 -0.49 1.81
C VAL A 66 -1.92 -1.32 0.58
N GLN A 67 -3.16 -1.83 0.49
CA GLN A 67 -3.63 -2.48 -0.74
C GLN A 67 -3.68 -1.48 -1.90
N GLY A 68 -4.22 -0.29 -1.68
CA GLY A 68 -4.27 0.77 -2.69
C GLY A 68 -2.87 1.21 -3.14
N MET A 69 -1.89 1.21 -2.24
CA MET A 69 -0.48 1.42 -2.54
C MET A 69 0.06 0.28 -3.41
N TRP A 70 -0.17 -0.97 -3.02
CA TRP A 70 0.28 -2.14 -3.78
C TRP A 70 -0.25 -2.14 -5.23
N ASP A 71 -1.55 -1.91 -5.40
CA ASP A 71 -2.20 -1.86 -6.71
C ASP A 71 -1.67 -0.74 -7.62
N ARG A 72 -1.10 0.31 -7.01
CA ARG A 72 -0.53 1.48 -7.69
C ARG A 72 0.99 1.51 -7.69
N ASN A 73 1.64 0.42 -7.27
CA ASN A 73 3.10 0.37 -7.16
C ASN A 73 3.74 0.68 -8.51
N PRO A 74 4.49 1.79 -8.63
CA PRO A 74 5.05 2.23 -9.90
C PRO A 74 6.25 1.36 -10.35
N SER A 75 6.81 0.50 -9.49
CA SER A 75 7.80 -0.50 -9.89
C SER A 75 7.81 -1.69 -8.91
N PRO A 76 6.98 -2.72 -9.16
CA PRO A 76 6.95 -3.93 -8.33
C PRO A 76 8.29 -4.70 -8.33
N SER A 77 9.10 -4.52 -9.38
CA SER A 77 10.43 -5.14 -9.47
C SER A 77 11.47 -4.43 -8.60
N GLU A 78 11.40 -3.11 -8.43
CA GLU A 78 12.29 -2.38 -7.52
C GLU A 78 11.81 -2.50 -6.07
N ALA A 79 10.51 -2.31 -5.85
CA ALA A 79 9.89 -2.24 -4.54
C ALA A 79 8.90 -3.41 -4.32
N PRO A 80 9.38 -4.57 -3.83
CA PRO A 80 8.55 -5.76 -3.64
C PRO A 80 7.62 -5.69 -2.43
N ALA A 81 7.58 -4.59 -1.68
CA ALA A 81 6.69 -4.44 -0.53
C ALA A 81 6.15 -3.01 -0.37
N ALA A 82 4.89 -2.91 0.06
CA ALA A 82 4.25 -1.71 0.58
C ALA A 82 3.99 -1.90 2.08
N ILE A 83 4.25 -0.88 2.88
CA ILE A 83 4.18 -0.93 4.34
C ILE A 83 3.53 0.36 4.85
N CYS A 84 2.61 0.24 5.80
CA CYS A 84 2.17 1.35 6.65
C CYS A 84 2.27 0.93 8.13
N TYR A 85 2.91 1.76 8.94
CA TYR A 85 3.06 1.51 10.38
C TYR A 85 2.92 2.77 11.21
N ASN A 86 2.27 2.70 12.37
CA ASN A 86 2.06 3.86 13.26
C ASN A 86 2.92 3.82 14.54
N GLN A 87 3.89 2.91 14.64
CA GLN A 87 4.86 2.85 15.75
C GLN A 87 6.30 2.91 15.23
N GLY A 88 7.28 2.68 16.10
CA GLY A 88 8.69 2.75 15.72
C GLY A 88 9.12 1.56 14.87
N TYR A 89 10.05 1.76 13.94
CA TYR A 89 10.61 0.68 13.11
C TYR A 89 12.05 0.98 12.74
N ASP A 90 12.77 -0.05 12.31
CA ASP A 90 14.09 0.08 11.70
C ASP A 90 14.09 -0.55 10.31
N LEU A 91 14.96 -0.05 9.43
CA LEU A 91 15.28 -0.71 8.17
C LEU A 91 16.76 -1.06 8.09
N GLN A 92 17.07 -2.19 7.47
CA GLN A 92 18.44 -2.56 7.14
C GLN A 92 19.10 -1.53 6.23
N VAL A 93 18.34 -1.04 5.23
CA VAL A 93 18.76 -0.01 4.28
C VAL A 93 17.74 1.13 4.31
N PRO A 94 17.93 2.17 5.16
CA PRO A 94 16.98 3.27 5.28
C PRO A 94 16.74 4.05 3.98
N THR A 95 17.76 4.14 3.11
CA THR A 95 17.66 4.76 1.78
C THR A 95 16.81 3.95 0.78
N GLY A 96 16.42 2.73 1.16
CA GLY A 96 15.49 1.86 0.44
C GLY A 96 14.01 2.14 0.73
N MET A 97 13.69 3.13 1.57
CA MET A 97 12.33 3.64 1.69
C MET A 97 11.99 4.51 0.49
N ARG A 98 10.92 4.17 -0.22
CA ARG A 98 10.42 4.90 -1.37
C ARG A 98 9.07 5.53 -1.07
N GLY A 99 8.97 6.81 -1.39
CA GLY A 99 7.72 7.56 -1.31
C GLY A 99 7.26 7.91 0.09
N LEU A 100 8.05 7.71 1.16
CA LEU A 100 7.65 7.91 2.56
C LEU A 100 6.71 9.11 2.78
N ARG A 101 5.54 8.85 3.36
CA ARG A 101 4.56 9.87 3.78
C ARG A 101 3.89 9.46 5.08
N ASP A 102 3.57 10.46 5.88
CA ASP A 102 2.64 10.36 7.00
C ASP A 102 1.19 10.40 6.48
N GLN A 103 0.36 9.43 6.87
CA GLN A 103 -1.04 9.32 6.49
C GLN A 103 -1.93 9.23 7.73
N GLU A 104 -2.73 10.26 7.96
CA GLU A 104 -3.64 10.35 9.12
C GLU A 104 -5.00 9.71 8.81
N VAL A 105 -5.52 8.95 9.79
CA VAL A 105 -6.95 8.63 9.90
C VAL A 105 -7.50 9.24 11.17
N SER A 106 -8.71 9.78 11.12
CA SER A 106 -9.36 10.43 12.26
C SER A 106 -10.83 10.08 12.43
N SER A 107 -11.33 10.19 13.66
CA SER A 107 -12.74 10.03 14.03
C SER A 107 -13.05 10.89 15.25
N GLY A 108 -13.71 12.04 15.05
CA GLY A 108 -13.92 13.03 16.11
C GLY A 108 -12.58 13.50 16.69
N PRO A 109 -12.34 13.38 18.01
CA PRO A 109 -11.07 13.78 18.63
C PRO A 109 -9.96 12.73 18.48
N LEU A 110 -10.27 11.52 18.00
CA LEU A 110 -9.31 10.44 17.84
C LEU A 110 -8.58 10.57 16.50
N LYS A 111 -7.27 10.37 16.53
CA LYS A 111 -6.43 10.37 15.34
C LYS A 111 -5.27 9.38 15.46
N THR A 112 -4.77 8.91 14.33
CA THR A 112 -3.57 8.09 14.25
C THR A 112 -2.89 8.36 12.92
N ASP A 113 -1.58 8.56 13.00
CA ASP A 113 -0.70 8.82 11.87
C ASP A 113 0.07 7.54 11.53
N TYR A 114 0.13 7.18 10.25
CA TYR A 114 0.87 6.03 9.75
C TYR A 114 1.99 6.49 8.83
N ASP A 115 3.22 6.02 9.11
CA ASP A 115 4.32 6.10 8.16
C ASP A 115 4.10 5.06 7.06
N CYS A 116 3.82 5.53 5.86
CA CYS A 116 3.56 4.72 4.69
C CYS A 116 4.66 4.89 3.65
N PHE A 117 5.23 3.77 3.19
CA PHE A 117 6.29 3.75 2.19
C PHE A 117 6.30 2.42 1.43
N TYR A 118 6.98 2.41 0.29
CA TYR A 118 7.40 1.16 -0.35
C TYR A 118 8.83 0.83 0.06
N MET A 119 9.14 -0.46 0.21
CA MET A 119 10.48 -0.93 0.55
C MET A 119 11.13 -1.59 -0.66
N THR A 120 12.35 -1.20 -0.98
CA THR A 120 13.14 -1.84 -2.05
C THR A 120 13.56 -3.28 -1.68
N GLY A 121 13.86 -4.10 -2.69
CA GLY A 121 14.49 -5.41 -2.47
C GLY A 121 15.87 -5.33 -1.79
N ASN A 122 16.40 -6.47 -1.34
CA ASN A 122 17.61 -6.57 -0.53
C ASN A 122 17.59 -5.68 0.72
N ASN A 123 16.46 -5.69 1.42
CA ASN A 123 16.20 -4.87 2.58
C ASN A 123 15.41 -5.68 3.62
N ALA A 124 15.44 -5.22 4.86
CA ALA A 124 14.62 -5.75 5.94
C ALA A 124 13.98 -4.60 6.70
N PHE A 125 12.75 -4.83 7.15
CA PHE A 125 12.00 -3.97 8.04
C PHE A 125 11.81 -4.72 9.36
N TRP A 126 12.16 -4.06 10.46
CA TRP A 126 11.97 -4.59 11.80
C TRP A 126 10.98 -3.73 12.56
N SER A 127 9.86 -4.33 12.97
CA SER A 127 8.86 -3.63 13.76
C SER A 127 9.38 -3.41 15.19
N ARG A 128 9.18 -2.22 15.75
CA ARG A 128 9.43 -1.93 17.17
C ARG A 128 8.10 -1.64 17.85
N GLY A 129 7.57 -2.66 18.50
CA GLY A 129 6.34 -2.57 19.26
C GLY A 129 5.33 -3.63 18.85
N ASP A 130 4.06 -3.23 18.76
CA ASP A 130 2.95 -4.13 18.42
C ASP A 130 2.72 -4.14 16.91
N GLY A 131 2.96 -5.29 16.29
CA GLY A 131 2.72 -5.56 14.86
C GLY A 131 1.28 -5.97 14.51
N GLY A 132 0.33 -5.84 15.45
CA GLY A 132 -1.08 -6.11 15.20
C GLY A 132 -1.65 -5.32 14.03
N SER A 133 -2.69 -5.85 13.39
CA SER A 133 -3.28 -5.33 12.13
C SER A 133 -3.84 -3.90 12.21
N VAL A 134 -4.07 -3.39 13.43
CA VAL A 134 -4.46 -2.00 13.67
C VAL A 134 -3.27 -1.05 13.55
N ASN A 135 -2.04 -1.53 13.78
CA ASN A 135 -0.83 -0.72 13.78
C ASN A 135 -0.04 -0.91 12.49
N LEU A 136 0.18 -2.16 12.08
CA LEU A 136 0.99 -2.56 10.94
C LEU A 136 0.15 -3.25 9.89
N TRP A 137 0.31 -2.84 8.64
CA TRP A 137 -0.08 -3.68 7.51
C TRP A 137 0.98 -3.64 6.43
N THR A 138 1.20 -4.77 5.79
CA THR A 138 2.08 -4.90 4.64
C THR A 138 1.43 -5.75 3.57
N VAL A 139 1.67 -5.39 2.31
CA VAL A 139 1.42 -6.24 1.15
C VAL A 139 2.73 -6.36 0.40
N TYR A 140 3.12 -7.58 0.05
CA TYR A 140 4.43 -7.87 -0.50
C TYR A 140 4.40 -9.03 -1.51
N ASP A 141 5.41 -9.08 -2.38
CA ASP A 141 5.65 -10.23 -3.27
C ASP A 141 6.22 -11.40 -2.47
N SER A 142 5.41 -12.44 -2.23
CA SER A 142 5.78 -13.61 -1.43
C SER A 142 6.89 -14.47 -2.04
N ASN A 143 7.24 -14.29 -3.31
CA ASN A 143 8.40 -14.97 -3.90
C ASN A 143 9.73 -14.29 -3.51
N ARG A 144 9.65 -13.02 -3.10
CA ARG A 144 10.79 -12.15 -2.82
C ARG A 144 10.86 -11.74 -1.36
N CYS A 145 9.74 -11.74 -0.66
CA CYS A 145 9.66 -11.31 0.71
C CYS A 145 9.05 -12.37 1.61
N ASN A 146 9.48 -12.38 2.87
CA ASN A 146 8.94 -13.22 3.92
C ASN A 146 8.65 -12.37 5.16
N PHE A 147 7.42 -12.44 5.65
CA PHE A 147 7.00 -11.84 6.91
C PHE A 147 7.05 -12.90 8.01
N ASP A 148 7.65 -12.59 9.15
CA ASP A 148 7.81 -13.55 10.25
C ASP A 148 6.84 -13.30 11.41
N ASP A 149 6.90 -14.18 12.41
CA ASP A 149 6.05 -14.11 13.60
C ASP A 149 6.39 -12.91 14.52
N SER A 150 7.54 -12.27 14.32
CA SER A 150 7.94 -11.05 15.05
C SER A 150 7.44 -9.77 14.38
N SER A 151 6.62 -9.91 13.32
CA SER A 151 6.15 -8.82 12.49
C SER A 151 7.25 -8.09 11.71
N ASP A 152 8.32 -8.81 11.40
CA ASP A 152 9.44 -8.31 10.60
C ASP A 152 9.30 -8.78 9.15
N LEU A 153 9.72 -7.95 8.20
CA LEU A 153 9.64 -8.24 6.77
C LEU A 153 11.03 -8.25 6.14
N TYR A 154 11.38 -9.35 5.49
CA TYR A 154 12.68 -9.53 4.83
C TYR A 154 12.46 -9.70 3.32
N CYS A 155 13.10 -8.88 2.49
CA CYS A 155 12.96 -8.90 1.03
C CYS A 155 14.31 -9.08 0.31
N ARG A 156 14.34 -9.93 -0.71
CA ARG A 156 15.48 -10.17 -1.63
C ARG A 156 15.26 -9.55 -3.02
#